data_AF-A0A5M9TK35-F1
#
_entry.id   AF-A0A5M9TK35-F1
#
_cell.length_a   1.000
_cell.length_b   1.000
_cell.length_c   1.000
_cell.angle_alpha   90.00
_cell.angle_beta   90.00
_cell.angle_gamma   90.00
#
_symmetry.space_group_name_H-M   'P 1'
#
loop_
_entity.id
_entity.type
_entity.pdbx_description
1 polymer ?
#
loop_
_entity_poly.entity_id
_entity_poly.type
_entity_poly.pdbx_seq_one_letter_code
_entity_poly.pdbx_strand_id
1 'polypeptide(L)'
;MKKKLMVGLLTVVACFTLGSTSFAASVPSTSISSLPESTQVVPYAQKYITWQTILPKSQFPTLGDIPMTSYNVDPYRGQLTLQSVDGQTGYTWTVTYGGYVTY
;
A
#
# COMPACT_ATOMS: atom_id res chain seq x y z
N MET A 1 51.04 -45.78 12.28
CA MET A 1 49.76 -46.42 12.69
C MET A 1 48.61 -45.58 12.11
N LYS A 2 47.67 -46.21 11.38
CA LYS A 2 46.39 -45.63 10.87
C LYS A 2 45.44 -45.42 12.07
N LYS A 3 44.49 -44.46 12.13
CA LYS A 3 43.15 -44.34 11.49
C LYS A 3 42.72 -42.84 11.58
N LYS A 4 42.29 -42.09 10.56
CA LYS A 4 41.04 -42.08 9.75
C LYS A 4 39.73 -42.08 10.56
N LEU A 5 39.04 -40.92 10.57
CA LEU A 5 37.60 -40.72 10.77
C LEU A 5 37.16 -39.73 9.66
N MET A 6 36.61 -40.17 8.51
CA MET A 6 35.18 -40.42 8.22
C MET A 6 34.28 -39.31 8.74
N VAL A 7 33.85 -38.39 7.85
CA VAL A 7 32.57 -38.46 7.10
C VAL A 7 31.39 -38.23 8.02
N GLY A 8 30.78 -37.05 7.86
CA GLY A 8 29.54 -36.65 8.54
C GLY A 8 28.89 -35.46 7.84
N LEU A 9 28.86 -35.50 6.50
CA LEU A 9 27.95 -34.72 5.67
C LEU A 9 26.52 -35.10 6.08
N LEU A 10 25.85 -34.27 6.88
CA LEU A 10 24.41 -34.45 7.13
C LEU A 10 23.70 -33.10 7.17
N THR A 11 23.28 -32.68 5.97
CA THR A 11 21.96 -32.13 5.66
C THR A 11 21.46 -30.93 6.47
N VAL A 12 21.68 -29.75 5.88
CA VAL A 12 20.65 -28.75 5.54
C VAL A 12 19.25 -29.09 6.08
N VAL A 13 18.91 -28.56 7.26
CA VAL A 13 17.51 -28.47 7.70
C VAL A 13 16.98 -27.14 7.20
N ALA A 14 16.54 -27.15 5.95
CA ALA A 14 15.52 -26.25 5.46
C ALA A 14 14.17 -26.78 5.95
N CYS A 15 13.63 -26.15 6.98
CA CYS A 15 12.19 -26.17 7.30
C CYS A 15 11.84 -24.72 7.63
N PHE A 16 11.69 -23.86 6.61
CA PHE A 16 10.37 -23.59 6.03
C PHE A 16 9.27 -23.45 7.10
N THR A 17 9.45 -22.48 7.99
CA THR A 17 8.35 -21.84 8.72
C THR A 17 7.63 -20.86 7.77
N LEU A 18 7.08 -21.37 6.66
CA LEU A 18 6.00 -20.69 5.95
C LEU A 18 4.70 -21.05 6.68
N GLY A 19 4.53 -20.42 7.85
CA GLY A 19 3.31 -20.49 8.62
C GLY A 19 2.20 -19.72 7.92
N SER A 20 1.16 -20.44 7.55
CA SER A 20 -0.23 -19.99 7.63
C SER A 20 -0.68 -18.86 6.70
N THR A 21 -1.07 -19.21 5.47
CA THR A 21 -2.33 -18.68 4.93
C THR A 21 -3.16 -19.83 4.35
N SER A 22 -4.18 -20.22 5.11
CA SER A 22 -5.24 -21.10 4.67
C SER A 22 -5.99 -20.45 3.50
N PHE A 23 -5.77 -20.91 2.27
CA PHE A 23 -6.74 -20.70 1.20
C PHE A 23 -7.81 -21.78 1.31
N ALA A 24 -9.00 -21.36 1.73
CA ALA A 24 -10.20 -22.19 1.72
C ALA A 24 -10.45 -22.68 0.28
N ALA A 25 -10.40 -23.99 0.08
CA ALA A 25 -10.85 -24.64 -1.14
C ALA A 25 -12.38 -24.50 -1.23
N SER A 26 -12.87 -23.64 -2.12
CA SER A 26 -14.28 -23.63 -2.52
C SER A 26 -14.55 -24.82 -3.45
N VAL A 27 -15.46 -25.69 -3.02
CA VAL A 27 -15.99 -26.85 -3.77
C VAL A 27 -16.66 -26.39 -5.07
N PRO A 28 -16.51 -27.10 -6.21
CA PRO A 28 -17.15 -26.72 -7.46
C PRO A 28 -18.56 -27.31 -7.51
N SER A 29 -19.58 -26.47 -7.70
CA SER A 29 -20.85 -26.88 -8.32
C SER A 29 -21.73 -25.66 -8.59
N THR A 30 -21.87 -25.30 -9.86
CA THR A 30 -23.12 -25.38 -10.64
C THR A 30 -22.84 -24.69 -11.97
N SER A 31 -22.92 -25.46 -13.05
CA SER A 31 -22.88 -24.96 -14.43
C SER A 31 -24.06 -24.01 -14.67
N ILE A 32 -23.75 -22.71 -14.81
CA ILE A 32 -24.62 -21.74 -15.46
C ILE A 32 -23.80 -21.22 -16.64
N SER A 33 -24.30 -21.46 -17.85
CA SER A 33 -23.71 -20.95 -19.09
C SER A 33 -23.83 -19.41 -19.09
N SER A 34 -22.86 -18.72 -18.48
CA SER A 34 -22.68 -17.29 -18.69
C SER A 34 -21.73 -17.10 -19.87
N LEU A 35 -22.22 -16.43 -20.91
CA LEU A 35 -21.37 -15.82 -21.93
C LEU A 35 -20.19 -15.12 -21.25
N PRO A 36 -18.97 -15.13 -21.81
CA PRO A 36 -17.92 -14.26 -21.32
C PRO A 36 -18.37 -12.82 -21.62
N GLU A 37 -18.98 -12.17 -20.64
CA GLU A 37 -19.02 -10.72 -20.63
C GLU A 37 -17.55 -10.30 -20.58
N SER A 38 -17.06 -9.87 -21.73
CA SER A 38 -15.76 -9.20 -21.83
C SER A 38 -15.91 -7.88 -21.08
N THR A 39 -15.79 -7.94 -19.76
CA THR A 39 -15.51 -6.78 -18.93
C THR A 39 -14.15 -6.30 -19.38
N GLN A 40 -14.12 -5.45 -20.39
CA GLN A 40 -12.94 -4.66 -20.67
C GLN A 40 -12.67 -3.86 -19.42
N VAL A 41 -11.61 -4.25 -18.70
CA VAL A 41 -11.05 -3.44 -17.63
C VAL A 41 -10.52 -2.20 -18.32
N VAL A 42 -11.37 -1.17 -18.43
CA VAL A 42 -10.92 0.14 -18.85
C VAL A 42 -9.86 0.53 -17.83
N PRO A 43 -8.62 0.83 -18.24
CA PRO A 43 -7.59 1.22 -17.30
C PRO A 43 -8.12 2.43 -16.56
N TYR A 44 -8.25 2.28 -15.26
CA TYR A 44 -8.72 3.32 -14.38
C TYR A 44 -7.82 4.54 -14.62
N ALA A 45 -8.38 5.67 -15.05
CA ALA A 45 -7.57 6.87 -15.35
C ALA A 45 -6.95 7.39 -14.05
N GLN A 46 -5.66 7.11 -13.88
CA GLN A 46 -4.86 7.53 -12.73
C GLN A 46 -4.06 8.78 -13.08
N LYS A 47 -4.11 9.77 -12.20
CA LYS A 47 -3.36 11.02 -12.31
C LYS A 47 -2.63 11.28 -11.01
N TYR A 48 -1.34 11.59 -11.09
CA TYR A 48 -0.63 12.09 -9.93
C TYR A 48 -0.91 13.58 -9.74
N ILE A 49 -1.24 13.98 -8.51
CA ILE A 49 -1.47 15.38 -8.17
C ILE A 49 -0.69 15.77 -6.93
N THR A 50 -0.47 17.08 -6.82
CA THR A 50 0.03 17.75 -5.63
C THR A 50 -0.99 18.79 -5.19
N TRP A 51 -1.17 18.94 -3.88
CA TRP A 51 -2.10 19.87 -3.28
C TRP A 51 -1.50 20.53 -2.05
N GLN A 52 -1.37 21.86 -2.10
CA GLN A 52 -0.81 22.64 -1.01
C GLN A 52 -1.93 23.28 -0.18
N THR A 53 -1.79 23.25 1.13
CA THR A 53 -2.74 23.87 2.06
C THR A 53 -2.04 24.40 3.31
N ILE A 54 -2.75 25.23 4.08
CA ILE A 54 -2.28 25.82 5.32
C ILE A 54 -3.06 25.22 6.48
N LEU A 55 -2.34 24.64 7.45
CA LEU A 55 -2.91 24.02 8.64
C LEU A 55 -2.56 24.82 9.90
N PRO A 56 -3.49 25.02 10.84
CA PRO A 56 -3.20 25.70 12.10
C PRO A 56 -2.47 24.79 13.08
N LYS A 57 -1.40 25.28 13.70
CA LYS A 57 -0.60 24.51 14.69
C LYS A 57 -1.36 24.26 16.00
N SER A 58 -2.42 25.01 16.27
CA SER A 58 -3.30 24.76 17.41
C SER A 58 -4.04 23.42 17.29
N GLN A 59 -4.29 22.94 16.07
CA GLN A 59 -4.93 21.64 15.81
C GLN A 59 -3.91 20.55 15.52
N PHE A 60 -2.78 20.91 14.92
CA PHE A 60 -1.71 19.99 14.55
C PHE A 60 -0.39 20.49 15.18
N PRO A 61 -0.11 20.24 16.46
CA PRO A 61 1.04 20.85 17.14
C PRO A 61 2.40 20.31 16.65
N THR A 62 2.45 19.06 16.20
CA THR A 62 3.67 18.40 15.71
C THR A 62 3.50 17.91 14.27
N LEU A 63 4.63 17.58 13.61
CA LEU A 63 4.61 17.00 12.26
C LEU A 63 3.86 15.67 12.20
N GLY A 64 3.92 14.87 13.27
CA GLY A 64 3.25 13.57 13.34
C GLY A 64 1.73 13.67 13.47
N ASP A 65 1.21 14.85 13.84
CA ASP A 65 -0.24 15.07 13.97
C ASP A 65 -0.90 15.36 12.62
N ILE A 66 -0.12 15.67 11.57
CA ILE A 66 -0.64 16.05 10.26
C ILE A 66 -1.16 14.79 9.54
N PRO A 67 -2.48 14.64 9.36
CA PRO A 67 -3.06 13.42 8.80
C PRO A 67 -2.92 13.38 7.27
N MET A 68 -3.16 12.21 6.68
CA MET A 68 -3.48 12.13 5.25
C MET A 68 -4.78 12.87 4.95
N THR A 69 -4.96 13.28 3.70
CA THR A 69 -6.17 14.00 3.29
C THR A 69 -6.84 13.36 2.09
N SER A 70 -8.16 13.41 2.07
CA SER A 70 -8.94 12.97 0.92
C SER A 70 -8.97 14.08 -0.14
N TYR A 71 -8.65 13.72 -1.39
CA TYR A 71 -8.89 14.58 -2.54
C TYR A 71 -10.20 14.20 -3.20
N ASN A 72 -11.08 15.17 -3.39
CA ASN A 72 -12.40 14.98 -3.96
C ASN A 72 -12.77 16.19 -4.84
N VAL A 73 -12.26 16.18 -6.07
CA VAL A 73 -12.54 17.22 -7.08
C VAL A 73 -12.97 16.53 -8.35
N ASP A 74 -14.23 16.74 -8.76
CA ASP A 74 -14.81 16.10 -9.94
C ASP A 74 -13.89 16.21 -11.18
N PRO A 75 -13.59 15.08 -11.86
CA PRO A 75 -14.03 13.70 -11.61
C PRO A 75 -13.15 12.90 -10.64
N TYR A 76 -11.98 13.41 -10.26
CA TYR A 76 -10.96 12.66 -9.54
C TYR A 76 -11.20 12.55 -8.02
N ARG A 77 -10.97 11.35 -7.47
CA ARG A 77 -11.01 11.02 -6.04
C ARG A 77 -9.71 10.34 -5.64
N GLY A 78 -9.28 10.44 -4.39
CA GLY A 78 -8.15 9.66 -3.88
C GLY A 78 -7.70 10.08 -2.49
N GLN A 79 -6.72 9.39 -1.95
CA GLN A 79 -6.02 9.79 -0.73
C GLN A 79 -4.68 10.42 -1.10
N LEU A 80 -4.36 11.55 -0.48
CA LEU A 80 -3.07 12.21 -0.63
C LEU A 80 -2.29 12.08 0.66
N THR A 81 -1.02 11.73 0.51
CA THR A 81 -0.07 11.62 1.61
C THR A 81 0.71 12.91 1.75
N LEU A 82 1.10 13.26 2.98
CA LEU A 82 1.98 14.38 3.23
C LEU A 82 3.32 14.14 2.53
N GLN A 83 3.76 15.08 1.69
CA GLN A 83 5.06 15.02 1.01
C GLN A 83 6.09 15.93 1.63
N SER A 84 5.70 17.19 1.84
CA SER A 84 6.60 18.20 2.38
C SER A 84 5.86 19.18 3.28
N VAL A 85 6.64 19.82 4.13
CA VAL A 85 6.24 21.00 4.90
C VAL A 85 7.14 22.13 4.44
N ASP A 86 6.61 22.96 3.55
CA ASP A 86 7.39 23.97 2.81
C ASP A 86 7.65 25.23 3.64
N GLY A 87 6.84 25.46 4.67
CA GLY A 87 7.00 26.62 5.55
C GLY A 87 6.36 26.40 6.92
N GLN A 88 7.07 26.79 7.97
CA GLN A 88 6.57 26.80 9.33
C GLN A 88 6.61 28.23 9.85
N THR A 89 5.44 28.78 10.17
CA THR A 89 5.37 30.01 10.98
C THR A 89 5.22 29.65 12.46
N GLY A 90 5.11 30.66 13.33
CA GLY A 90 4.76 30.44 14.73
C GLY A 90 3.40 29.76 14.92
N TYR A 91 2.48 29.89 13.95
CA TYR A 91 1.06 29.53 14.14
C TYR A 91 0.49 28.58 13.07
N THR A 92 1.18 28.42 11.94
CA THR A 92 0.69 27.60 10.81
C THR A 92 1.78 26.72 10.21
N TRP A 93 1.34 25.62 9.62
CA TRP A 93 2.09 24.78 8.70
C TRP A 93 1.63 25.05 7.27
N THR A 94 2.56 25.28 6.36
CA THR A 94 2.32 25.17 4.92
C THR A 94 2.76 23.78 4.51
N VAL A 95 1.79 22.96 4.09
CA VAL A 95 2.02 21.55 3.75
C VAL A 95 1.67 21.28 2.30
N THR A 96 2.43 20.40 1.67
CA THR A 96 2.12 19.85 0.35
C THR A 96 1.81 18.37 0.47
N TYR A 97 0.61 18.01 0.05
CA TYR A 97 0.18 16.64 -0.12
C TYR A 97 0.39 16.20 -1.56
N GLY A 98 0.56 14.91 -1.79
CA GLY A 98 0.46 14.36 -3.12
C GLY A 98 0.24 12.87 -3.13
N GLY A 99 -0.24 12.38 -4.27
CA GLY A 99 -0.70 11.01 -4.44
C GLY A 99 -1.37 10.81 -5.79
N TYR A 100 -1.64 9.54 -6.10
CA TYR A 100 -2.42 9.17 -7.28
C TYR A 100 -3.91 9.30 -6.98
N VAL A 101 -4.60 10.02 -7.84
CA VAL A 101 -6.06 10.14 -7.84
C VAL A 101 -6.63 9.48 -9.07
N THR A 102 -7.91 9.21 -8.96
CA THR A 102 -8.62 8.22 -9.75
C THR A 102 -9.98 8.83 -10.16
N TYR A 103 -10.28 8.94 -11.47
CA TYR A 103 -11.58 9.26 -12.12
C TYR A 103 -12.78 8.44 -11.63
#